data_AF-A0A370EI12-F1
#
_entry.id   AF-A0A370EI12-F1
#
_cell.length_a   1.000
_cell.length_b   1.000
_cell.length_c   1.000
_cell.angle_alpha   90.00
_cell.angle_beta   90.00
_cell.angle_gamma   90.00
#
_symmetry.space_group_name_H-M   'P 1'
#
loop_
_entity.id
_entity.type
_entity.pdbx_description
1 polymer ?
#
loop_
_entity_poly.entity_id
_entity_poly.type
_entity_poly.pdbx_seq_one_letter_code
_entity_poly.pdbx_strand_id
1 'polypeptide(L)'
;MTDKEKKIALYAGVGLVAVLLISRILPKTDKSGGIDDPTGNGTNTNIPGTTFNPSSVAETLYDAMKEMGTDEAKIMNALQYVNASQFAQVAAKFGKRSYNKTLGNQINPWPLTPLPLLPLQVWLENELSSSQYNTLRLKYQPLL
;
A
#
# COMPACT_ATOMS: atom_id res chain seq x y z
N MET A 1 -25.06 -42.90 49.47
CA MET A 1 -24.39 -41.59 49.53
C MET A 1 -25.26 -40.64 48.74
N THR A 2 -26.06 -39.88 49.48
CA THR A 2 -27.10 -38.96 49.03
C THR A 2 -26.53 -37.57 49.22
N ASP A 3 -26.58 -36.68 48.21
CA ASP A 3 -26.51 -35.25 48.49
C ASP A 3 -26.76 -34.36 47.25
N LYS A 4 -27.65 -33.38 47.47
CA LYS A 4 -27.75 -32.06 46.82
C LYS A 4 -28.84 -31.84 45.78
N GLU A 5 -30.06 -31.77 46.30
CA GLU A 5 -30.88 -30.57 46.10
C GLU A 5 -30.07 -29.31 46.51
N LYS A 6 -30.13 -28.23 45.72
CA LYS A 6 -30.26 -26.85 46.23
C LYS A 6 -30.43 -25.84 45.07
N LYS A 7 -31.69 -25.50 44.86
CA LYS A 7 -32.24 -24.14 44.81
C LYS A 7 -31.44 -23.11 43.99
N ILE A 8 -32.06 -22.70 42.88
CA ILE A 8 -31.86 -21.41 42.21
C ILE A 8 -32.01 -20.32 43.28
N ALA A 9 -30.88 -19.86 43.81
CA ALA A 9 -30.81 -18.76 44.76
C ALA A 9 -30.77 -17.46 43.96
N LEU A 10 -31.96 -16.87 43.82
CA LEU A 10 -32.19 -15.47 43.55
C LEU A 10 -31.37 -14.62 44.55
N TYR A 11 -30.22 -14.10 44.12
CA TYR A 11 -29.61 -12.94 44.76
C TYR A 11 -30.01 -11.70 43.98
N ALA A 12 -31.19 -11.18 44.33
CA ALA A 12 -31.53 -9.78 44.12
C ALA A 12 -30.70 -8.95 45.11
N GLY A 13 -29.53 -8.47 44.67
CA GLY A 13 -28.72 -7.50 45.36
C GLY A 13 -28.67 -6.21 44.55
N VAL A 14 -29.43 -5.21 44.97
CA VAL A 14 -29.37 -3.85 44.44
C VAL A 14 -27.99 -3.28 44.74
N GLY A 15 -27.19 -3.05 43.70
CA GLY A 15 -25.92 -2.36 43.76
C GLY A 15 -25.76 -1.50 42.52
N LEU A 16 -26.32 -0.29 42.56
CA LEU A 16 -26.06 0.77 41.60
C LEU A 16 -24.57 1.11 41.63
N VAL A 17 -23.79 0.52 40.73
CA VAL A 17 -22.51 1.12 40.31
C VAL A 17 -22.46 1.09 38.79
N ALA A 18 -22.74 2.26 38.23
CA ALA A 18 -22.51 2.58 36.83
C ALA A 18 -21.03 2.37 36.51
N VAL A 19 -20.70 1.28 35.81
CA VAL A 19 -19.42 1.14 35.13
C VAL A 19 -19.70 1.13 33.64
N LEU A 20 -19.62 2.35 33.08
CA LEU A 20 -19.47 2.63 31.66
C LEU A 20 -18.22 1.93 31.11
N LEU A 21 -18.32 0.65 30.80
CA LEU A 21 -17.33 -0.03 29.96
C LEU A 21 -18.08 -0.95 29.00
N ILE A 22 -18.77 -0.32 28.05
CA ILE A 22 -18.98 -0.90 26.72
C ILE A 22 -17.57 -1.07 26.17
N SER A 23 -16.95 -2.19 26.52
CA SER A 23 -15.75 -2.69 25.87
C SER A 23 -16.16 -2.86 24.43
N ARG A 24 -15.70 -1.90 23.61
CA ARG A 24 -15.79 -1.93 22.16
C ARG A 24 -15.63 -3.37 21.71
N ILE A 25 -16.65 -3.87 21.02
CA ILE A 25 -16.54 -4.98 20.11
C ILE A 25 -15.51 -4.54 19.07
N LEU A 26 -14.23 -4.76 19.37
CA LEU A 26 -13.17 -4.74 18.38
C LEU A 26 -13.42 -5.97 17.52
N PRO A 27 -13.69 -5.84 16.21
CA PRO A 27 -13.53 -7.00 15.35
C PRO A 27 -12.07 -7.43 15.53
N LYS A 28 -11.86 -8.63 16.05
CA LYS A 28 -10.56 -9.29 15.94
C LYS A 28 -10.36 -9.48 14.44
N THR A 29 -9.53 -8.65 13.82
CA THR A 29 -8.95 -8.97 12.53
C THR A 29 -8.15 -10.24 12.75
N ASP A 30 -8.72 -11.36 12.35
CA ASP A 30 -8.01 -12.61 12.29
C ASP A 30 -6.85 -12.41 11.32
N LYS A 31 -5.62 -12.42 11.86
CA LYS A 31 -4.40 -12.51 11.07
C LYS A 31 -4.28 -13.94 10.54
N SER A 32 -5.21 -14.33 9.68
CA SER A 32 -5.02 -15.46 8.79
C SER A 32 -4.04 -15.01 7.71
N GLY A 33 -2.75 -15.09 8.02
CA GLY A 33 -1.68 -15.01 7.04
C GLY A 33 -1.80 -16.19 6.09
N GLY A 34 -2.64 -16.05 5.07
CA GLY A 34 -2.62 -16.92 3.90
C GLY A 34 -1.30 -16.70 3.19
N ILE A 35 -0.51 -17.76 3.07
CA ILE A 35 0.85 -17.74 2.52
C ILE A 35 0.87 -17.59 0.99
N ASP A 36 -0.30 -17.61 0.33
CA ASP A 36 -0.39 -17.50 -1.13
C ASP A 36 -1.19 -16.26 -1.56
N ASP A 37 -0.68 -15.07 -1.23
CA ASP A 37 -1.10 -13.85 -1.91
C ASP A 37 -0.16 -13.60 -3.11
N PRO A 38 -0.60 -13.86 -4.36
CA PRO A 38 0.21 -13.64 -5.55
C PRO A 38 0.50 -12.15 -5.79
N THR A 39 -0.17 -11.24 -5.07
CA THR A 39 0.10 -9.80 -5.13
C THR A 39 1.23 -9.36 -4.18
N GLY A 40 1.64 -10.19 -3.22
CA GLY A 40 2.67 -9.81 -2.23
C GLY A 40 2.23 -8.69 -1.27
N ASN A 41 0.93 -8.42 -1.17
CA ASN A 41 0.35 -7.48 -0.21
C ASN A 41 0.14 -8.11 1.19
N GLY A 42 0.12 -9.44 1.28
CA GLY A 42 -0.03 -10.19 2.53
C GLY A 42 1.26 -10.31 3.36
N THR A 43 2.43 -10.12 2.77
CA THR A 43 3.70 -10.14 3.49
C THR A 43 3.95 -8.80 4.15
N ASN A 44 4.00 -8.81 5.49
CA ASN A 44 4.50 -7.70 6.28
C ASN A 44 6.00 -7.56 5.93
N THR A 45 6.35 -6.72 4.96
CA THR A 45 7.74 -6.45 4.50
C THR A 45 8.52 -5.62 5.51
N ASN A 46 8.35 -5.97 6.78
CA ASN A 46 9.13 -5.45 7.88
C ASN A 46 10.36 -6.34 7.99
N ILE A 47 11.36 -6.11 7.13
CA ILE A 47 12.69 -6.66 7.37
C ILE A 47 13.14 -6.08 8.73
N PRO A 48 13.40 -6.90 9.75
CA PRO A 48 13.77 -6.39 11.07
C PRO A 48 14.99 -5.46 10.95
N GLY A 49 14.79 -4.17 11.25
CA GLY A 49 15.84 -3.14 11.22
C GLY A 49 15.80 -2.15 10.06
N THR A 50 14.93 -2.30 9.06
CA THR A 50 14.79 -1.31 7.98
C THR A 50 13.41 -0.65 7.98
N THR A 51 13.35 0.64 8.29
CA THR A 51 12.13 1.44 8.14
C THR A 51 11.85 1.69 6.67
N PHE A 52 10.67 1.30 6.19
CA PHE A 52 10.22 1.62 4.84
C PHE A 52 10.19 3.15 4.63
N ASN A 53 10.86 3.64 3.58
CA ASN A 53 10.90 5.05 3.24
C ASN A 53 10.25 5.29 1.87
N PRO A 54 9.00 5.78 1.80
CA PRO A 54 8.30 6.00 0.53
C PRO A 54 8.97 7.06 -0.35
N SER A 55 9.65 8.05 0.24
CA SER A 55 10.38 9.08 -0.53
C SER A 55 11.56 8.47 -1.28
N SER A 56 12.28 7.53 -0.65
CA SER A 56 13.43 6.86 -1.30
C SER A 56 12.99 6.01 -2.49
N VAL A 57 11.87 5.29 -2.37
CA VAL A 57 11.29 4.54 -3.49
C VAL A 57 10.82 5.50 -4.59
N ALA A 58 10.16 6.61 -4.23
CA ALA A 58 9.70 7.61 -5.20
C ALA A 58 10.86 8.22 -6.00
N GLU A 59 11.99 8.57 -5.36
CA GLU A 59 13.17 9.05 -6.08
C GLU A 59 13.82 7.95 -6.92
N THR A 60 13.86 6.71 -6.43
CA THR A 60 14.37 5.57 -7.23
C THR A 60 13.58 5.38 -8.52
N LEU A 61 12.25 5.47 -8.43
CA LEU A 61 11.34 5.41 -9.58
C LEU A 61 11.57 6.58 -10.53
N TYR A 62 11.70 7.79 -10.00
CA TYR A 62 11.99 8.96 -10.81
C TYR A 62 13.31 8.83 -11.57
N ASP A 63 14.38 8.44 -10.89
CA ASP A 63 15.69 8.26 -11.49
C ASP A 63 15.70 7.15 -12.55
N ALA A 64 14.80 6.18 -12.45
CA ALA A 64 14.65 5.12 -13.45
C ALA A 64 13.90 5.57 -14.73
N MET A 65 13.16 6.69 -14.68
CA MET A 65 12.25 7.14 -15.76
C MET A 65 12.55 8.56 -16.28
N LYS A 66 13.42 9.34 -15.62
CA LYS A 66 13.59 10.78 -15.96
C LYS A 66 14.41 11.04 -17.22
N GLU A 67 15.33 10.14 -17.54
CA GLU A 67 16.29 10.26 -18.65
C GLU A 67 15.74 9.65 -19.95
N MET A 68 16.49 9.76 -21.05
CA MET A 68 16.13 9.03 -22.28
C MET A 68 16.25 7.52 -22.06
N GLY A 69 15.11 6.84 -22.09
CA GLY A 69 15.02 5.40 -21.87
C GLY A 69 14.67 5.07 -20.42
N THR A 70 14.13 3.86 -20.24
CA THR A 70 13.61 3.38 -18.97
C THR A 70 14.49 2.26 -18.43
N ASP A 71 14.79 2.28 -17.13
CA ASP A 71 15.32 1.10 -16.44
C ASP A 71 14.16 0.31 -15.83
N GLU A 72 13.48 -0.52 -16.64
CA GLU A 72 12.29 -1.25 -16.19
C GLU A 72 12.65 -2.23 -15.07
N ALA A 73 13.85 -2.80 -15.09
CA ALA A 73 14.33 -3.69 -14.04
C ALA A 73 14.44 -2.97 -12.69
N LYS A 74 14.97 -1.74 -12.67
CA LYS A 74 15.02 -0.89 -11.47
C LYS A 74 13.63 -0.51 -10.97
N ILE A 75 12.68 -0.23 -11.87
CA ILE A 75 11.27 0.01 -11.50
C ILE A 75 10.67 -1.22 -10.82
N MET A 76 10.78 -2.39 -11.46
CA MET A 76 10.19 -3.62 -10.93
C MET A 76 10.84 -4.04 -9.59
N ASN A 77 12.15 -3.90 -9.45
CA ASN A 77 12.87 -4.18 -8.21
C ASN A 77 12.47 -3.21 -7.08
N ALA A 78 12.36 -1.91 -7.37
CA ALA A 78 11.90 -0.91 -6.41
C ALA A 78 10.48 -1.19 -5.89
N LEU A 79 9.62 -1.78 -6.72
CA LEU A 79 8.23 -2.11 -6.38
C LEU A 79 8.01 -3.55 -5.90
N GLN A 80 9.02 -4.41 -5.97
CA GLN A 80 8.86 -5.86 -5.70
C GLN A 80 8.34 -6.13 -4.28
N TYR A 81 8.84 -5.40 -3.28
CA TYR A 81 8.47 -5.54 -1.86
C TYR A 81 7.54 -4.42 -1.35
N VAL A 82 7.05 -3.58 -2.26
CA VAL A 82 6.10 -2.50 -1.95
C VAL A 82 4.70 -3.06 -2.05
N ASN A 83 3.94 -3.07 -0.96
CA ASN A 83 2.51 -3.43 -0.98
C ASN A 83 1.62 -2.24 -1.38
N ALA A 84 0.32 -2.45 -1.59
CA ALA A 84 -0.61 -1.42 -2.06
C ALA A 84 -0.70 -0.20 -1.13
N SER A 85 -0.68 -0.37 0.18
CA SER A 85 -0.69 0.75 1.13
C SER A 85 0.61 1.57 1.05
N GLN A 86 1.74 0.89 0.96
CA GLN A 86 3.04 1.52 0.76
C GLN A 86 3.12 2.20 -0.62
N PHE A 87 2.57 1.60 -1.67
CA PHE A 87 2.51 2.18 -3.00
C PHE A 87 1.69 3.48 -3.02
N ALA A 88 0.56 3.54 -2.30
CA ALA A 88 -0.18 4.78 -2.14
C ALA A 88 0.68 5.89 -1.49
N GLN A 89 1.50 5.54 -0.49
CA GLN A 89 2.44 6.49 0.12
C GLN A 89 3.54 6.92 -0.85
N VAL A 90 4.08 5.98 -1.64
CA VAL A 90 5.08 6.26 -2.68
C VAL A 90 4.50 7.18 -3.75
N ALA A 91 3.31 6.88 -4.27
CA ALA A 91 2.63 7.72 -5.25
C ALA A 91 2.38 9.14 -4.71
N ALA A 92 1.97 9.26 -3.44
CA ALA A 92 1.81 10.55 -2.77
C ALA A 92 3.14 11.31 -2.63
N LYS A 93 4.24 10.62 -2.33
CA LYS A 93 5.59 11.24 -2.24
C LYS A 93 6.17 11.58 -3.61
N PHE A 94 5.91 10.78 -4.63
CA PHE A 94 6.30 11.04 -6.01
C PHE A 94 5.62 12.31 -6.53
N GLY A 95 4.33 12.48 -6.20
CA GLY A 95 3.54 13.64 -6.58
C GLY A 95 3.22 13.67 -8.06
N LYS A 96 3.27 14.87 -8.65
CA LYS A 96 3.20 15.06 -10.10
C LYS A 96 4.50 15.69 -10.59
N ARG A 97 5.06 15.15 -11.66
CA ARG A 97 6.33 15.60 -12.25
C ARG A 97 6.16 15.85 -13.74
N SER A 98 6.94 16.78 -14.29
CA SER A 98 6.92 17.14 -15.70
C SER A 98 7.33 15.93 -16.53
N TYR A 99 6.52 15.56 -17.51
CA TYR A 99 6.75 14.36 -18.30
C TYR A 99 6.29 14.54 -19.74
N ASN A 100 7.17 14.18 -20.66
CA ASN A 100 6.91 14.15 -22.08
C ASN A 100 6.55 12.72 -22.48
N LYS A 101 5.25 12.46 -22.65
CA LYS A 101 4.74 11.14 -23.07
C LYS A 101 5.28 10.67 -24.42
N THR A 102 5.68 11.60 -25.28
CA THR A 102 6.20 11.26 -26.61
C THR A 102 7.65 10.79 -26.56
N LEU A 103 8.44 11.35 -25.64
CA LEU A 103 9.88 11.06 -25.53
C LEU A 103 10.23 10.13 -24.36
N GLY A 104 9.28 9.85 -23.46
CA GLY A 104 9.51 9.03 -22.28
C GLY A 104 10.51 9.67 -21.31
N ASN A 105 10.50 11.00 -21.18
CA ASN A 105 11.47 11.72 -20.35
C ASN A 105 10.97 13.14 -20.01
N GLN A 106 11.85 13.97 -19.43
CA GLN A 106 11.53 15.36 -19.07
C GLN A 106 11.99 16.40 -20.10
N ILE A 107 12.43 15.97 -21.28
CA ILE A 107 12.91 16.88 -22.31
C ILE A 107 11.72 17.64 -22.90
N ASN A 108 11.79 18.97 -22.80
CA ASN A 108 10.84 19.86 -23.44
C ASN A 108 11.42 20.41 -24.75
N PRO A 109 11.06 19.86 -25.91
CA PRO A 109 11.55 20.36 -27.20
C PRO A 109 10.98 21.75 -27.54
N TRP A 110 9.89 22.18 -26.87
CA TRP A 110 9.22 23.46 -27.11
C TRP A 110 9.33 24.39 -25.89
N PRO A 111 10.27 25.35 -25.85
CA PRO A 111 10.53 26.18 -24.67
C PRO A 111 9.37 27.11 -24.28
N LEU A 112 8.36 27.28 -25.15
CA LEU A 112 7.20 28.15 -24.92
C LEU A 112 6.02 27.45 -24.24
N THR A 113 6.02 26.12 -24.18
CA THR A 113 4.95 25.33 -23.57
C THR A 113 5.53 24.42 -22.50
N PRO A 114 5.22 24.60 -21.21
CA PRO A 114 5.71 23.69 -20.18
C PRO A 114 5.12 22.29 -20.39
N LEU A 115 5.91 21.26 -20.06
CA LEU A 115 5.42 19.88 -20.05
C LEU A 115 4.31 19.71 -19.01
N PRO A 116 3.33 18.83 -19.26
CA PRO A 116 2.29 18.55 -18.29
C PRO A 116 2.87 17.86 -17.04
N LEU A 117 2.32 18.21 -15.87
CA LEU A 117 2.62 17.54 -14.61
C LEU A 117 1.76 16.28 -14.46
N LEU A 118 2.40 15.12 -14.54
CA LEU A 118 1.73 13.82 -14.56
C LEU A 118 2.07 12.99 -13.31
N PRO A 119 1.10 12.20 -12.79
CA PRO A 119 1.30 11.38 -11.60
C PRO A 119 2.03 10.08 -11.92
N LEU A 120 2.52 9.40 -10.88
CA LEU A 120 3.29 8.15 -11.00
C LEU A 120 2.60 7.09 -11.87
N GLN A 121 1.27 6.94 -11.79
CA GLN A 121 0.57 5.93 -12.59
C GLN A 121 0.77 6.12 -14.09
N VAL A 122 0.70 7.36 -14.57
CA VAL A 122 0.85 7.70 -15.98
C VAL A 122 2.30 7.48 -16.43
N TRP A 123 3.27 7.78 -15.57
CA TRP A 123 4.67 7.46 -15.85
C TRP A 123 4.83 5.95 -16.03
N LEU A 124 4.41 5.14 -15.06
CA LEU A 124 4.52 3.67 -15.15
C LEU A 124 3.83 3.07 -16.37
N GLU A 125 2.69 3.64 -16.81
CA GLU A 125 1.97 3.20 -18.01
C GLU A 125 2.75 3.44 -19.30
N ASN A 126 3.47 4.56 -19.39
CA ASN A 126 4.22 4.92 -20.60
C ASN A 126 5.63 4.31 -20.63
N GLU A 127 6.17 3.95 -19.46
CA GLU A 127 7.54 3.47 -19.27
C GLU A 127 7.64 1.93 -19.25
N LEU A 128 6.57 1.23 -18.84
CA LEU A 128 6.58 -0.23 -18.74
C LEU A 128 5.89 -0.90 -19.93
N SER A 129 6.32 -2.12 -20.27
CA SER A 129 5.57 -2.96 -21.21
C SER A 129 4.17 -3.28 -20.66
N SER A 130 3.21 -3.54 -21.55
CA SER A 130 1.82 -3.84 -21.15
C SER A 130 1.72 -5.01 -20.16
N SER A 131 2.61 -6.01 -20.27
CA SER A 131 2.66 -7.15 -19.34
C SER A 131 3.15 -6.74 -17.94
N GLN A 132 4.22 -5.96 -17.87
CA GLN A 132 4.77 -5.45 -16.59
C GLN A 132 3.77 -4.50 -15.93
N TYR A 133 3.20 -3.57 -16.70
CA TYR A 133 2.18 -2.65 -16.19
C TYR A 133 0.95 -3.40 -15.68
N ASN A 134 0.45 -4.40 -16.40
CA ASN A 134 -0.70 -5.19 -15.94
C ASN A 134 -0.37 -5.99 -14.67
N THR A 135 0.87 -6.46 -14.51
CA THR A 135 1.32 -7.11 -13.27
C THR A 135 1.25 -6.15 -12.09
N LEU A 136 1.75 -4.93 -12.23
CA LEU A 136 1.63 -3.90 -11.19
C LEU A 136 0.18 -3.49 -10.94
N ARG A 137 -0.63 -3.39 -12.01
CA ARG A 137 -2.04 -3.07 -11.92
C ARG A 137 -2.77 -4.07 -11.05
N LEU A 138 -2.59 -5.38 -11.28
CA LEU A 138 -3.17 -6.45 -10.47
C LEU A 138 -2.70 -6.38 -9.01
N LYS A 139 -1.44 -6.03 -8.78
CA LYS A 139 -0.87 -5.90 -7.43
C LYS A 139 -1.43 -4.72 -6.63
N TYR A 140 -1.72 -3.60 -7.30
CA TYR A 140 -2.07 -2.34 -6.63
C TYR A 140 -3.52 -1.91 -6.82
N GLN A 141 -4.42 -2.76 -7.30
CA GLN A 141 -5.84 -2.40 -7.49
C GLN A 141 -6.46 -1.83 -6.20
N PRO A 142 -7.25 -0.73 -6.27
CA PRO A 142 -7.67 0.05 -7.45
C PRO A 142 -6.78 1.28 -7.75
N LEU A 143 -5.53 1.32 -7.28
CA LEU A 143 -4.64 2.50 -7.35
C LEU A 143 -4.01 2.74 -8.73
N LEU A 144 -4.04 1.73 -9.60
CA LEU A 144 -3.55 1.70 -10.99
C LEU A 144 -4.65 1.21 -11.94
#